data_AF-A0A251V3K2-F1
#
_entry.id   AF-A0A251V3K2-F1
#
_cell.length_a   1.000
_cell.length_b   1.000
_cell.length_c   1.000
_cell.angle_alpha   90.00
_cell.angle_beta   90.00
_cell.angle_gamma   90.00
#
_symmetry.space_group_name_H-M   'P 1'
#
loop_
_entity.id
_entity.type
_entity.pdbx_description
1 polymer ?
#
loop_
_entity_poly.entity_id
_entity_poly.type
_entity_poly.pdbx_seq_one_letter_code
_entity_poly.pdbx_strand_id
1 'polypeptide(L)'
;MSCRPRSIMQGKFHDTALLSVYGAENIQLLLEIGVPELRIKSMLAQQPRTFFTSADRFKTVVGNVTKMGIDPSKARFLWAIHAFRAMSKSTWDKKVELYMKWGWSKDEILLAFERNPGCMMASMDKITRILDFLVNTMGWDKSYIIQSPIIVCYSIEKRIIPRCLVYKYLAEKGLTGDIEDFCFTQSQWLTYSEKLFLKWVVKKYEAEAPELLKLYEKHMNVANGL
;
A
#
# COMPACT_ATOMS: atom_id res chain seq x y z
N MET A 1 5.34 -0.60 -16.62
CA MET A 1 4.22 -1.32 -17.26
C MET A 1 2.93 -0.88 -16.58
N SER A 2 2.00 -0.36 -17.39
CA SER A 2 0.64 -0.01 -16.98
C SER A 2 -0.13 -1.28 -16.60
N CYS A 3 -0.90 -1.22 -15.52
CA CYS A 3 -1.85 -2.29 -15.19
C CYS A 3 -2.89 -2.37 -16.32
N ARG A 4 -2.75 -3.33 -17.24
CA ARG A 4 -3.87 -3.76 -18.08
C ARG A 4 -4.89 -4.49 -17.20
N PRO A 5 -6.19 -4.21 -17.32
CA PRO A 5 -7.23 -4.99 -16.64
C PRO A 5 -7.19 -6.44 -17.14
N ARG A 6 -7.23 -7.40 -16.21
CA ARG A 6 -7.49 -8.80 -16.56
C ARG A 6 -8.86 -8.87 -17.26
N SER A 7 -8.87 -9.50 -18.42
CA SER A 7 -10.06 -9.89 -19.16
C SER A 7 -11.07 -10.58 -18.25
N ILE A 8 -12.30 -10.06 -18.30
CA ILE A 8 -13.46 -10.61 -17.62
C ILE A 8 -13.82 -11.92 -18.33
N MET A 9 -13.68 -13.05 -17.64
CA MET A 9 -14.43 -14.25 -18.03
C MET A 9 -15.91 -13.93 -17.87
N GLN A 10 -16.65 -14.00 -18.97
CA GLN A 10 -18.10 -13.94 -19.02
C GLN A 10 -18.67 -15.19 -18.31
N GLY A 11 -18.79 -15.10 -16.99
CA GLY A 11 -19.70 -15.95 -16.22
C GLY A 11 -21.07 -15.30 -16.24
N LYS A 12 -22.09 -16.04 -16.68
CA LYS A 12 -23.48 -15.59 -16.75
C LYS A 12 -23.92 -15.02 -15.39
N PHE A 13 -24.24 -13.72 -15.39
CA PHE A 13 -24.87 -13.04 -14.25
C PHE A 13 -26.30 -13.55 -14.14
N HIS A 14 -26.52 -14.53 -13.26
CA HIS A 14 -27.85 -14.84 -12.78
C HIS A 14 -28.13 -13.93 -11.57
N ASP A 15 -29.08 -13.01 -11.78
CA ASP A 15 -29.80 -12.22 -10.80
C ASP A 15 -29.14 -10.93 -10.24
N THR A 16 -29.35 -9.83 -10.97
CA THR A 16 -28.98 -8.47 -10.58
C THR A 16 -29.81 -7.91 -9.43
N ALA A 17 -30.98 -8.48 -9.11
CA ALA A 17 -31.84 -8.01 -8.03
C ALA A 17 -31.35 -8.48 -6.65
N LEU A 18 -30.80 -9.69 -6.56
CA LEU A 18 -30.16 -10.18 -5.32
C LEU A 18 -28.90 -9.37 -4.97
N LEU A 19 -28.12 -8.95 -5.98
CA LEU A 19 -26.92 -8.13 -5.77
C LEU A 19 -27.25 -6.73 -5.23
N SER A 20 -28.38 -6.13 -5.60
CA SER A 20 -28.80 -4.83 -5.07
C SER A 20 -29.28 -4.91 -3.62
N VAL A 21 -29.98 -6.01 -3.25
CA VAL A 21 -30.43 -6.26 -1.86
C VAL A 21 -29.23 -6.45 -0.92
N TYR A 22 -28.25 -7.29 -1.29
CA TYR A 22 -27.06 -7.51 -0.46
C TYR A 22 -26.20 -6.26 -0.27
N GLY A 23 -26.13 -5.39 -1.29
CA GLY A 23 -25.40 -4.12 -1.20
C GLY A 23 -26.03 -3.19 -0.16
N ALA A 24 -27.36 -3.10 -0.12
CA ALA A 24 -28.09 -2.19 0.77
C ALA A 24 -27.91 -2.57 2.25
N GLU A 25 -28.07 -3.85 2.61
CA GLU A 25 -27.89 -4.33 3.99
C GLU A 25 -26.46 -4.10 4.49
N ASN A 26 -25.46 -4.37 3.64
CA ASN A 26 -24.05 -4.17 4.01
C ASN A 26 -23.69 -2.69 4.18
N ILE A 27 -24.27 -1.81 3.36
CA ILE A 27 -24.10 -0.36 3.52
C ILE A 27 -24.77 0.12 4.81
N GLN A 28 -25.99 -0.36 5.09
CA GLN A 28 -26.73 -0.02 6.30
C GLN A 28 -25.96 -0.41 7.57
N LEU A 29 -25.39 -1.63 7.61
CA LEU A 29 -24.52 -2.06 8.70
C LEU A 29 -23.34 -1.11 8.92
N LEU A 30 -22.69 -0.64 7.84
CA LEU A 30 -21.56 0.29 7.96
C LEU A 30 -21.99 1.65 8.52
N LEU A 31 -23.15 2.15 8.13
CA LEU A 31 -23.71 3.40 8.67
C LEU A 31 -24.01 3.25 10.16
N GLU A 32 -24.60 2.13 10.59
CA GLU A 32 -24.92 1.84 11.99
C GLU A 32 -23.69 1.80 12.91
N ILE A 33 -22.55 1.32 12.41
CA ILE A 33 -21.29 1.29 13.15
C ILE A 33 -20.46 2.58 13.00
N GLY A 34 -21.04 3.63 12.40
CA GLY A 34 -20.45 4.96 12.34
C GLY A 34 -19.46 5.20 11.19
N VAL A 35 -19.48 4.38 10.13
CA VAL A 35 -18.70 4.69 8.92
C VAL A 35 -19.33 5.88 8.19
N PRO A 36 -18.58 6.97 7.90
CA PRO A 36 -19.13 8.14 7.23
C PRO A 36 -19.62 7.81 5.81
N GLU A 37 -20.80 8.31 5.45
CA GLU A 37 -21.42 8.08 4.13
C GLU A 37 -20.49 8.48 2.97
N LEU A 38 -19.75 9.59 3.11
CA LEU A 38 -18.75 10.03 2.13
C LEU A 38 -17.67 8.96 1.87
N ARG A 39 -17.24 8.25 2.91
CA ARG A 39 -16.24 7.17 2.80
C ARG A 39 -16.84 5.94 2.12
N ILE A 40 -18.09 5.61 2.43
CA ILE A 40 -18.82 4.54 1.75
C ILE A 40 -18.97 4.85 0.26
N LYS A 41 -19.42 6.06 -0.10
CA LYS A 41 -19.52 6.52 -1.50
C LYS A 41 -18.18 6.45 -2.23
N SER A 42 -17.11 6.92 -1.60
CA SER A 42 -15.76 6.85 -2.17
C SER A 42 -15.32 5.41 -2.41
N MET A 43 -15.58 4.49 -1.47
CA MET A 43 -15.25 3.08 -1.62
C MET A 43 -16.14 2.37 -2.65
N LEU A 44 -17.42 2.73 -2.76
CA LEU A 44 -18.32 2.21 -3.81
C LEU A 44 -17.83 2.58 -5.20
N ALA A 45 -17.35 3.82 -5.38
CA ALA A 45 -16.80 4.27 -6.65
C ALA A 45 -15.49 3.55 -7.01
N GLN A 46 -14.65 3.23 -6.02
CA GLN A 46 -13.34 2.62 -6.26
C GLN A 46 -13.37 1.09 -6.29
N GLN A 47 -14.10 0.46 -5.37
CA GLN A 47 -14.15 -0.98 -5.16
C GLN A 47 -15.58 -1.44 -4.82
N PRO A 48 -16.52 -1.38 -5.77
CA PRO A 48 -17.93 -1.72 -5.54
C PRO A 48 -18.11 -3.17 -5.04
N ARG A 49 -17.24 -4.08 -5.50
CA ARG A 49 -17.23 -5.48 -5.08
C ARG A 49 -17.06 -5.69 -3.58
N THR A 50 -16.58 -4.69 -2.82
CA THR A 50 -16.47 -4.74 -1.35
C THR A 50 -17.82 -4.95 -0.68
N PHE A 51 -18.90 -4.40 -1.24
CA PHE A 51 -20.23 -4.41 -0.63
C PHE A 51 -21.12 -5.55 -1.14
N PHE A 52 -20.79 -6.12 -2.29
CA PHE A 52 -21.59 -7.18 -2.92
C PHE A 52 -21.15 -8.57 -2.43
N THR A 53 -21.65 -8.98 -1.25
CA THR A 53 -21.52 -10.31 -0.63
C THR A 53 -22.67 -10.56 0.35
N SER A 54 -22.87 -11.82 0.75
CA SER A 54 -23.85 -12.13 1.80
C SER A 54 -23.60 -11.34 3.09
N ALA A 55 -24.69 -10.92 3.74
CA ALA A 55 -24.66 -10.14 4.96
C ALA A 55 -23.87 -10.85 6.08
N ASP A 56 -24.04 -12.16 6.25
CA ASP A 56 -23.31 -12.94 7.27
C ASP A 56 -21.80 -12.88 7.11
N ARG A 57 -21.32 -13.05 5.86
CA ARG A 57 -19.89 -12.97 5.56
C ARG A 57 -19.39 -11.55 5.77
N PHE A 58 -20.16 -10.55 5.34
CA PHE A 58 -19.79 -9.15 5.51
C PHE A 58 -19.69 -8.78 7.00
N LYS A 59 -20.70 -9.13 7.79
CA LYS A 59 -20.75 -8.93 9.24
C LYS A 59 -19.58 -9.60 9.96
N THR A 60 -19.20 -10.81 9.55
CA THR A 60 -18.01 -11.50 10.08
C THR A 60 -16.73 -10.71 9.80
N VAL A 61 -16.55 -10.20 8.57
CA VAL A 61 -15.37 -9.40 8.21
C VAL A 61 -15.35 -8.08 8.96
N VAL A 62 -16.48 -7.36 9.03
CA VAL A 62 -16.64 -6.13 9.80
C VAL A 62 -16.24 -6.37 11.25
N GLY A 63 -16.76 -7.42 11.88
CA GLY A 63 -16.42 -7.77 13.27
C GLY A 63 -14.92 -8.06 13.47
N ASN A 64 -14.26 -8.72 12.52
CA ASN A 64 -12.81 -8.96 12.58
C ASN A 64 -12.03 -7.65 12.49
N VAL A 65 -12.40 -6.74 11.57
CA VAL A 65 -11.74 -5.44 11.41
C VAL A 65 -11.97 -4.55 12.63
N THR A 66 -13.16 -4.55 13.23
CA THR A 66 -13.44 -3.82 14.46
C THR A 66 -12.60 -4.34 15.63
N LYS A 67 -12.42 -5.67 15.76
CA LYS A 67 -11.54 -6.27 16.79
C LYS A 67 -10.07 -5.90 16.64
N MET A 68 -9.64 -5.50 15.44
CA MET A 68 -8.29 -4.97 15.20
C MET A 68 -8.14 -3.50 15.60
N GLY A 69 -9.14 -2.87 16.21
CA GLY A 69 -9.04 -1.48 16.69
C GLY A 69 -8.97 -0.43 15.58
N ILE A 70 -9.26 -0.79 14.33
CA ILE A 70 -9.29 0.19 13.24
C ILE A 70 -10.55 1.04 13.39
N ASP A 71 -10.37 2.35 13.57
CA ASP A 71 -11.44 3.34 13.71
C ASP A 71 -12.36 3.36 12.45
N PRO A 72 -13.66 3.06 12.59
CA PRO A 72 -14.65 3.07 11.51
C PRO A 72 -14.76 4.40 10.75
N SER A 73 -14.38 5.53 11.38
CA SER A 73 -14.38 6.84 10.74
C SER A 73 -13.29 7.02 9.68
N LYS A 74 -12.24 6.18 9.72
CA LYS A 74 -11.05 6.31 8.85
C LYS A 74 -11.23 5.50 7.58
N ALA A 75 -10.72 6.03 6.46
CA ALA A 75 -10.76 5.34 5.16
C ALA A 75 -10.12 3.94 5.20
N ARG A 76 -9.07 3.76 6.03
CA ARG A 76 -8.41 2.47 6.23
C ARG A 76 -9.34 1.36 6.73
N PHE A 77 -10.44 1.68 7.43
CA PHE A 77 -11.42 0.69 7.87
C PHE A 77 -12.06 -0.05 6.70
N LEU A 78 -12.55 0.70 5.71
CA LEU A 78 -13.13 0.14 4.50
C LEU A 78 -12.07 -0.60 3.66
N TRP A 79 -10.83 -0.12 3.63
CA TRP A 79 -9.74 -0.81 2.95
C TRP A 79 -9.36 -2.13 3.64
N ALA A 80 -9.46 -2.22 4.97
CA ALA A 80 -9.25 -3.45 5.72
C ALA A 80 -10.36 -4.47 5.42
N ILE A 81 -11.62 -4.03 5.39
CA ILE A 81 -12.75 -4.87 4.96
C ILE A 81 -12.51 -5.36 3.54
N HIS A 82 -12.14 -4.47 2.63
CA HIS A 82 -11.84 -4.82 1.24
C HIS A 82 -10.70 -5.84 1.15
N ALA A 83 -9.62 -5.68 1.91
CA ALA A 83 -8.51 -6.63 1.93
C ALA A 83 -8.96 -8.03 2.37
N PHE A 84 -9.68 -8.16 3.50
CA PHE A 84 -10.22 -9.44 3.95
C PHE A 84 -11.19 -10.07 2.94
N ARG A 85 -11.95 -9.24 2.24
CA ARG A 85 -12.89 -9.69 1.21
C ARG A 85 -12.19 -10.14 -0.08
N ALA A 86 -11.08 -9.53 -0.43
CA ALA A 86 -10.35 -9.77 -1.67
C ALA A 86 -9.48 -11.04 -1.63
N MET A 87 -9.30 -11.68 -0.47
CA MET A 87 -8.48 -12.88 -0.35
C MET A 87 -9.08 -13.95 0.57
N SER A 88 -8.64 -15.19 0.41
CA SER A 88 -9.01 -16.29 1.32
C SER A 88 -8.17 -16.23 2.59
N LYS A 89 -8.63 -16.93 3.64
CA LYS A 89 -7.85 -17.13 4.86
C LYS A 89 -6.48 -17.76 4.57
N SER A 90 -6.42 -18.78 3.72
CA SER A 90 -5.15 -19.40 3.32
C SER A 90 -4.18 -18.41 2.64
N THR A 91 -4.70 -17.51 1.79
CA THR A 91 -3.86 -16.47 1.18
C THR A 91 -3.36 -15.46 2.21
N TRP A 92 -4.20 -15.09 3.18
CA TRP A 92 -3.81 -14.24 4.30
C TRP A 92 -2.69 -14.89 5.13
N ASP A 93 -2.89 -16.14 5.56
CA ASP A 93 -1.93 -16.88 6.38
C ASP A 93 -0.58 -17.03 5.68
N LYS A 94 -0.56 -17.34 4.39
CA LYS A 94 0.68 -17.38 3.58
C LYS A 94 1.41 -16.03 3.52
N LYS A 95 0.68 -14.91 3.49
CA LYS A 95 1.29 -13.57 3.53
C LYS A 95 1.83 -13.24 4.92
N VAL A 96 1.13 -13.64 5.97
CA VAL A 96 1.64 -13.52 7.35
C VAL A 96 2.94 -14.32 7.49
N GLU A 97 2.96 -15.58 7.06
CA GLU A 97 4.16 -16.42 7.06
C GLU A 97 5.30 -15.80 6.24
N LEU A 98 4.99 -15.18 5.09
CA LEU A 98 5.98 -14.48 4.29
C LEU A 98 6.63 -13.34 5.08
N TYR A 99 5.85 -12.44 5.69
CA TYR A 99 6.42 -11.36 6.50
C TYR A 99 7.19 -11.90 7.73
N MET A 100 6.72 -12.98 8.35
CA MET A 100 7.46 -13.63 9.44
C MET A 100 8.82 -14.20 8.99
N LYS A 101 8.92 -14.74 7.76
CA LYS A 101 10.21 -15.17 7.18
C LYS A 101 11.18 -14.00 6.96
N TRP A 102 10.65 -12.80 6.77
CA TRP A 102 11.42 -11.54 6.74
C TRP A 102 11.67 -10.96 8.14
N GLY A 103 11.44 -11.75 9.19
CA GLY A 103 11.75 -11.40 10.58
C GLY A 103 10.69 -10.54 11.27
N TRP A 104 9.49 -10.37 10.70
CA TRP A 104 8.43 -9.58 11.33
C TRP A 104 7.68 -10.43 12.38
N SER A 105 7.31 -9.82 13.50
CA SER A 105 6.39 -10.42 14.47
C SER A 105 4.93 -10.30 13.98
N LYS A 106 4.03 -11.11 14.56
CA LYS A 106 2.60 -10.98 14.25
C LYS A 106 2.04 -9.60 14.59
N ASP A 107 2.50 -9.02 15.70
CA ASP A 107 2.07 -7.69 16.14
C ASP A 107 2.60 -6.59 15.20
N GLU A 108 3.84 -6.73 14.69
CA GLU A 108 4.39 -5.82 13.67
C GLU A 108 3.58 -5.89 12.36
N ILE A 109 3.15 -7.08 11.96
CA ILE A 109 2.30 -7.28 10.77
C ILE A 109 0.93 -6.64 10.97
N LEU A 110 0.31 -6.85 12.14
CA LEU A 110 -0.98 -6.23 12.48
C LEU A 110 -0.87 -4.71 12.51
N LEU A 111 0.16 -4.17 13.15
CA LEU A 111 0.44 -2.74 13.18
C LEU A 111 0.61 -2.15 11.77
N ALA A 112 1.34 -2.85 10.89
CA ALA A 112 1.50 -2.45 9.50
C ALA A 112 0.16 -2.48 8.73
N PHE A 113 -0.64 -3.53 8.94
CA PHE A 113 -1.96 -3.68 8.32
C PHE A 113 -2.93 -2.59 8.78
N GLU A 114 -2.96 -2.28 10.08
CA GLU A 114 -3.77 -1.19 10.63
C GLU A 114 -3.38 0.17 10.06
N ARG A 115 -2.10 0.42 9.79
CA ARG A 115 -1.64 1.66 9.15
C ARG A 115 -2.03 1.72 7.68
N ASN A 116 -1.82 0.65 6.93
CA ASN A 116 -2.20 0.57 5.53
C ASN A 116 -2.53 -0.86 5.09
N PRO A 117 -3.82 -1.23 4.99
CA PRO A 117 -4.25 -2.57 4.59
C PRO A 117 -3.72 -3.01 3.22
N GLY A 118 -3.35 -2.04 2.36
CA GLY A 118 -2.75 -2.30 1.06
C GLY A 118 -1.45 -3.13 1.11
N CYS A 119 -0.72 -3.17 2.23
CA CYS A 119 0.47 -4.03 2.37
C CYS A 119 0.13 -5.52 2.27
N MET A 120 -1.09 -5.91 2.67
CA MET A 120 -1.59 -7.28 2.53
C MET A 120 -2.28 -7.52 1.18
N MET A 121 -2.51 -6.49 0.37
CA MET A 121 -3.15 -6.63 -0.94
C MET A 121 -2.15 -6.91 -2.07
N ALA A 122 -0.88 -6.52 -1.93
CA ALA A 122 0.17 -6.81 -2.90
C ALA A 122 0.40 -8.33 -3.09
N SER A 123 0.85 -8.76 -4.27
CA SER A 123 1.23 -10.16 -4.48
C SER A 123 2.43 -10.54 -3.60
N MET A 124 2.53 -11.82 -3.24
CA MET A 124 3.69 -12.31 -2.47
C MET A 124 5.00 -12.03 -3.20
N ASP A 125 5.05 -12.24 -4.52
CA ASP A 125 6.21 -11.89 -5.36
C ASP A 125 6.61 -10.42 -5.21
N LYS A 126 5.64 -9.50 -5.32
CA LYS A 126 5.90 -8.07 -5.17
C LYS A 126 6.41 -7.74 -3.77
N ILE A 127 5.82 -8.32 -2.73
CA ILE A 127 6.25 -8.14 -1.34
C ILE A 127 7.70 -8.59 -1.20
N THR A 128 8.03 -9.81 -1.64
CA THR A 128 9.38 -10.37 -1.58
C THR A 128 10.39 -9.48 -2.29
N ARG A 129 10.10 -9.05 -3.53
CA ARG A 129 11.00 -8.20 -4.31
C ARG A 129 11.27 -6.85 -3.64
N ILE A 130 10.24 -6.26 -3.02
CA ILE A 130 10.38 -4.99 -2.29
C ILE A 130 11.20 -5.18 -1.02
N LEU A 131 10.92 -6.22 -0.23
CA LEU A 131 11.65 -6.48 1.01
C LEU A 131 13.11 -6.84 0.73
N ASP A 132 13.38 -7.63 -0.30
CA ASP A 132 14.74 -7.97 -0.72
C ASP A 132 15.54 -6.74 -1.14
N PHE A 133 14.95 -5.88 -1.97
CA PHE A 133 15.61 -4.65 -2.37
C PHE A 133 15.86 -3.72 -1.18
N LEU A 134 14.86 -3.48 -0.33
CA LEU A 134 15.00 -2.53 0.78
C LEU A 134 15.91 -3.07 1.89
N VAL A 135 15.75 -4.32 2.30
CA VAL A 135 16.50 -4.89 3.42
C VAL A 135 17.88 -5.36 2.98
N ASN A 136 17.96 -6.21 1.95
CA ASN A 136 19.23 -6.83 1.57
C ASN A 136 20.09 -5.93 0.67
N THR A 137 19.48 -5.19 -0.27
CA THR A 137 20.26 -4.31 -1.18
C THR A 137 20.53 -2.94 -0.57
N MET A 138 19.55 -2.34 0.09
CA MET A 138 19.67 -0.99 0.67
C MET A 138 20.04 -0.99 2.16
N GLY A 139 20.06 -2.15 2.82
CA GLY A 139 20.45 -2.25 4.23
C GLY A 139 19.43 -1.66 5.21
N TRP A 140 18.16 -1.51 4.81
CA TRP A 140 17.15 -0.90 5.67
C TRP A 140 16.73 -1.82 6.80
N ASP A 141 16.52 -1.22 7.97
CA ASP A 141 15.81 -1.88 9.05
C ASP A 141 14.33 -2.05 8.69
N LYS A 142 13.76 -3.21 9.02
CA LYS A 142 12.35 -3.53 8.75
C LYS A 142 11.39 -2.51 9.38
N SER A 143 11.77 -1.86 10.49
CA SER A 143 10.94 -0.87 11.18
C SER A 143 10.56 0.30 10.28
N TYR A 144 11.41 0.69 9.32
CA TYR A 144 11.10 1.76 8.36
C TYR A 144 9.94 1.38 7.45
N ILE A 145 9.83 0.09 7.12
CA ILE A 145 8.74 -0.45 6.29
C ILE A 145 7.47 -0.62 7.13
N ILE A 146 7.59 -1.09 8.37
CA ILE A 146 6.47 -1.24 9.32
C ILE A 146 5.84 0.11 9.67
N GLN A 147 6.66 1.17 9.77
CA GLN A 147 6.20 2.54 10.00
C GLN A 147 5.48 3.13 8.78
N SER A 148 5.88 2.73 7.56
CA SER A 148 5.30 3.22 6.31
C SER A 148 4.91 2.09 5.33
N PRO A 149 3.92 1.24 5.69
CA PRO A 149 3.54 0.05 4.92
C PRO A 149 2.94 0.35 3.54
N ILE A 150 2.60 1.61 3.28
CA ILE A 150 2.20 2.09 1.95
C ILE A 150 3.29 1.91 0.89
N ILE A 151 4.57 1.78 1.28
CA ILE A 151 5.69 1.58 0.36
C ILE A 151 5.47 0.32 -0.50
N VAL A 152 4.93 -0.74 0.09
CA VAL A 152 4.61 -2.01 -0.59
C VAL A 152 3.59 -1.81 -1.74
N CYS A 153 2.80 -0.74 -1.69
CA CYS A 153 1.83 -0.41 -2.73
C CYS A 153 2.48 0.26 -3.96
N TYR A 154 3.65 0.88 -3.85
CA TYR A 154 4.30 1.56 -4.96
C TYR A 154 4.96 0.60 -5.97
N SER A 155 5.27 1.10 -7.17
CA SER A 155 6.04 0.33 -8.16
C SER A 155 7.50 0.25 -7.70
N ILE A 156 8.03 -0.97 -7.67
CA ILE A 156 9.44 -1.19 -7.34
C ILE A 156 10.34 -0.56 -8.40
N GLU A 157 10.02 -0.78 -9.68
CA GLU A 157 10.82 -0.31 -10.81
C GLU A 157 10.72 1.20 -11.01
N LYS A 158 9.50 1.77 -10.92
CA LYS A 158 9.24 3.16 -11.31
C LYS A 158 9.26 4.16 -10.16
N ARG A 159 9.43 3.71 -8.93
CA ARG A 159 9.44 4.61 -7.78
C ARG A 159 10.46 4.19 -6.73
N ILE A 160 10.41 2.95 -6.25
CA ILE A 160 11.25 2.56 -5.11
C ILE A 160 12.72 2.55 -5.53
N ILE A 161 13.08 1.81 -6.58
CA ILE A 161 14.48 1.70 -7.03
C ILE A 161 15.07 3.07 -7.41
N PRO A 162 14.48 3.87 -8.33
CA PRO A 162 15.08 5.13 -8.76
C PRO A 162 15.32 6.09 -7.61
N ARG A 163 14.38 6.18 -6.66
CA ARG A 163 14.49 7.09 -5.51
C ARG A 163 15.46 6.57 -4.46
N CYS A 164 15.53 5.26 -4.23
CA CYS A 164 16.53 4.68 -3.33
C CYS A 164 17.95 4.87 -3.85
N LEU A 165 18.16 4.79 -5.16
CA LEU A 165 19.48 5.04 -5.75
C LEU A 165 19.89 6.52 -5.65
N VAL A 166 18.95 7.44 -5.76
CA VAL A 166 19.18 8.87 -5.43
C VAL A 166 19.57 9.03 -3.96
N TYR A 167 18.85 8.41 -3.04
CA TYR A 167 19.18 8.48 -1.61
C TYR A 167 20.55 7.86 -1.31
N LYS A 168 20.88 6.71 -1.93
CA LYS A 168 22.19 6.06 -1.80
C LYS A 168 23.32 6.98 -2.25
N TYR A 169 23.15 7.62 -3.40
CA TYR A 169 24.11 8.58 -3.92
C TYR A 169 24.31 9.76 -2.95
N LEU A 170 23.22 10.32 -2.40
CA LEU A 170 23.30 11.39 -1.41
C LEU A 170 24.00 10.93 -0.13
N ALA A 171 23.73 9.71 0.35
CA ALA A 171 24.38 9.14 1.52
C ALA A 171 25.90 8.97 1.31
N GLU A 172 26.33 8.51 0.13
CA GLU A 172 27.75 8.40 -0.25
C GLU A 172 28.46 9.77 -0.29
N LYS A 173 27.70 10.86 -0.48
CA LYS A 173 28.19 12.24 -0.44
C LYS A 173 28.05 12.91 0.93
N GLY A 174 27.45 12.24 1.92
CA GLY A 174 27.15 12.82 3.23
C GLY A 174 26.02 13.85 3.22
N LEU A 175 25.15 13.83 2.21
CA LEU A 175 24.08 14.81 1.97
C LEU A 175 22.69 14.26 2.36
N THR A 176 22.57 13.60 3.52
CA THR A 176 21.28 13.04 3.99
C THR A 176 20.72 13.72 5.23
N GLY A 177 21.50 14.52 5.94
CA GLY A 177 21.10 15.14 7.21
C GLY A 177 19.73 15.80 7.15
N ASP A 178 19.50 16.65 6.14
CA ASP A 178 18.21 17.33 6.05
C ASP A 178 17.05 16.44 5.55
N ILE A 179 17.34 15.34 4.84
CA ILE A 179 16.29 14.37 4.48
C ILE A 179 15.84 13.66 5.76
N GLU A 180 16.79 13.31 6.62
CA GLU A 180 16.55 12.64 7.89
C GLU A 180 15.86 13.57 8.90
N ASP A 181 16.18 14.86 8.89
CA ASP A 181 15.57 15.87 9.76
C ASP A 181 14.17 16.30 9.31
N PHE A 182 13.92 16.39 7.99
CA PHE A 182 12.62 16.81 7.46
C PHE A 182 11.60 15.68 7.43
N CYS A 183 12.06 14.43 7.38
CA CYS A 183 11.17 13.29 7.30
C CYS A 183 10.75 12.79 8.69
N PHE A 184 9.44 12.72 8.94
CA PHE A 184 8.89 12.11 10.17
C PHE A 184 9.23 10.62 10.28
N THR A 185 9.54 9.98 9.16
CA THR A 185 10.09 8.62 9.10
C THR A 185 11.20 8.55 8.06
N GLN A 186 12.19 7.70 8.27
CA GLN A 186 13.32 7.48 7.34
C GLN A 186 12.91 7.10 5.91
N SER A 187 11.65 6.72 5.72
CA SER A 187 11.08 6.31 4.44
C SER A 187 10.12 7.32 3.80
N GLN A 188 9.90 8.50 4.40
CA GLN A 188 8.82 9.41 3.99
C GLN A 188 8.99 9.92 2.55
N TRP A 189 10.23 10.15 2.10
CA TRP A 189 10.54 10.61 0.74
C TRP A 189 10.12 9.61 -0.35
N LEU A 190 9.99 8.31 -0.04
CA LEU A 190 9.41 7.33 -0.96
C LEU A 190 7.91 7.56 -1.21
N THR A 191 7.23 8.21 -0.27
CA THR A 191 5.78 8.47 -0.34
C THR A 191 5.44 9.76 -1.07
N TYR A 192 6.40 10.67 -1.25
CA TYR A 192 6.19 11.95 -1.92
C TYR A 192 5.64 11.79 -3.34
N SER A 193 4.79 12.74 -3.74
CA SER A 193 4.43 12.90 -5.15
C SER A 193 5.69 13.20 -5.95
N GLU A 194 5.65 13.01 -7.27
CA GLU A 194 6.79 13.28 -8.14
C GLU A 194 7.29 14.73 -7.99
N LYS A 195 6.36 15.68 -8.01
CA LYS A 195 6.64 17.10 -7.80
C LYS A 195 7.35 17.37 -6.46
N LEU A 196 6.90 16.74 -5.38
CA LEU A 196 7.49 16.93 -4.06
C LEU A 196 8.86 16.26 -3.94
N PHE A 197 9.04 15.07 -4.52
CA PHE A 197 10.33 14.39 -4.55
C PHE A 197 11.38 15.22 -5.30
N LEU A 198 11.04 15.72 -6.49
CA LEU A 198 11.94 16.59 -7.25
C LEU A 198 12.26 17.88 -6.50
N LYS A 199 11.27 18.50 -5.83
CA LYS A 199 11.48 19.75 -5.10
C LYS A 199 12.33 19.57 -3.83
N TRP A 200 12.02 18.58 -3.02
CA TRP A 200 12.55 18.46 -1.65
C TRP A 200 13.74 17.52 -1.53
N VAL A 201 13.94 16.62 -2.50
CA VAL A 201 15.07 15.69 -2.51
C VAL A 201 16.05 16.07 -3.61
N VAL A 202 15.58 16.20 -4.85
CA VAL A 202 16.50 16.41 -5.99
C VAL A 202 17.02 17.85 -6.05
N LYS A 203 16.11 18.82 -6.18
CA LYS A 203 16.46 20.24 -6.32
C LYS A 203 17.15 20.81 -5.08
N LYS A 204 16.88 20.23 -3.91
CA LYS A 204 17.47 20.68 -2.64
C LYS A 204 18.99 20.60 -2.65
N TYR A 205 19.56 19.54 -3.24
CA TYR A 205 21.01 19.32 -3.33
C TYR A 205 21.56 19.62 -4.72
N GLU A 206 20.89 20.48 -5.50
CA GLU A 206 21.30 20.78 -6.88
C GLU A 206 22.68 21.47 -6.95
N ALA A 207 23.04 22.25 -5.93
CA ALA A 207 24.34 22.93 -5.89
C ALA A 207 25.48 21.98 -5.52
N GLU A 208 25.24 21.05 -4.59
CA GLU A 208 26.21 20.10 -4.06
C GLU A 208 26.31 18.81 -4.91
N ALA A 209 25.23 18.47 -5.62
CA ALA A 209 25.07 17.29 -6.46
C ALA A 209 24.35 17.63 -7.79
N PRO A 210 24.98 18.40 -8.69
CA PRO A 210 24.36 18.84 -9.95
C PRO A 210 24.00 17.68 -10.91
N GLU A 211 24.59 16.50 -10.73
CA GLU A 211 24.28 15.29 -11.49
C GLU A 211 23.04 14.53 -11.01
N LEU A 212 22.46 14.90 -9.86
CA LEU A 212 21.40 14.14 -9.20
C LEU A 212 20.14 14.00 -10.05
N LEU A 213 19.75 15.07 -10.75
CA LEU A 213 18.62 15.05 -11.66
C LEU A 213 18.87 14.09 -12.83
N LYS A 214 20.06 14.17 -13.45
CA LYS A 214 20.44 13.29 -14.56
C LYS A 214 20.52 11.83 -14.12
N LEU A 215 21.01 11.56 -12.91
CA LEU A 215 21.03 10.23 -12.32
C LEU A 215 19.61 9.68 -12.15
N TYR A 216 18.71 10.48 -11.58
CA TYR A 216 17.32 10.11 -11.40
C TYR A 216 16.61 9.82 -12.73
N GLU A 217 16.77 10.70 -13.72
CA GLU A 217 16.22 10.54 -15.07
C GLU A 217 16.76 9.28 -15.75
N LYS A 218 18.06 8.99 -15.63
CA LYS A 218 18.66 7.76 -16.13
C LYS A 218 17.98 6.52 -15.55
N HIS A 219 17.77 6.47 -14.24
CA HIS A 219 17.08 5.33 -13.60
C HIS A 219 15.62 5.23 -14.02
N MET A 220 14.94 6.36 -14.21
CA MET A 220 13.56 6.41 -14.70
C MET A 220 13.43 5.93 -16.16
N ASN A 221 14.39 6.25 -17.02
CA ASN A 221 14.43 5.78 -18.40
C ASN A 221 14.57 4.25 -18.46
N VAL A 222 15.52 3.70 -17.69
CA VAL A 222 15.67 2.23 -17.54
C VAL A 222 14.37 1.59 -17.06
N ALA A 223 13.71 2.17 -16.05
CA ALA A 223 12.43 1.68 -15.53
C ALA A 223 11.25 1.78 -16.53
N ASN A 224 11.37 2.67 -17.52
CA ASN A 224 10.42 2.84 -18.60
C ASN A 224 10.75 1.98 -19.84
N GLY A 225 11.92 1.34 -19.87
CA GLY A 225 12.39 0.55 -21.01
C GLY A 225 12.93 1.42 -22.15
N LEU A 226 13.49 2.59 -21.81
CA LEU A 226 14.12 3.56 -22.72
C LEU A 226 15.64 3.54 -22.59
#